data_AF-A0AAU6AJT3-F1
#
_entry.id   AF-A0AAU6AJT3-F1
#
_cell.length_a   1.000
_cell.length_b   1.000
_cell.length_c   1.000
_cell.angle_alpha   90.00
_cell.angle_beta   90.00
_cell.angle_gamma   90.00
#
_symmetry.space_group_name_H-M   'P 1'
#
loop_
_entity.id
_entity.type
_entity.pdbx_description
1 polymer ?
#
loop_
_entity_poly.entity_id
_entity_poly.type
_entity_poly.pdbx_seq_one_letter_code
_entity_poly.pdbx_strand_id
1 'polypeptide(L)'
;MPSYQLRDSTTRALLVRDLADYAAAEAALDRLDDELEHDLAANGEGAGRIRLRLDVEKVTDGTTEAVGHHVLLLGVDDYTDPLPAL
;
A
#
# COMPACT_ATOMS: atom_id res chain seq x y z
N MET A 1 -16.72 -12.30 15.38
CA MET A 1 -16.77 -12.10 13.91
C MET A 1 -15.36 -11.79 13.46
N PRO A 2 -14.90 -12.28 12.31
CA PRO A 2 -13.59 -11.93 11.81
C PRO A 2 -13.56 -10.44 11.44
N SER A 3 -12.44 -9.78 11.69
CA SER A 3 -12.13 -8.46 11.15
C SER A 3 -10.90 -8.54 10.26
N TYR A 4 -10.66 -7.49 9.48
CA TYR A 4 -9.52 -7.38 8.59
C TYR A 4 -8.66 -6.18 8.98
N GLN A 5 -7.38 -6.26 8.67
CA GLN A 5 -6.43 -5.19 8.94
C GLN A 5 -5.35 -5.15 7.87
N LEU A 6 -4.76 -3.97 7.67
CA LEU A 6 -3.70 -3.75 6.70
C LEU A 6 -2.39 -3.47 7.42
N ARG A 7 -1.36 -4.24 7.09
CA ARG A 7 -0.04 -4.10 7.68
C ARG A 7 1.00 -3.86 6.60
N ASP A 8 1.88 -2.90 6.80
CA ASP A 8 3.08 -2.77 5.99
C ASP A 8 4.00 -3.97 6.25
N SER A 9 4.27 -4.76 5.21
CA SER A 9 5.11 -5.95 5.31
C SER A 9 6.57 -5.63 5.66
N THR A 10 7.04 -4.45 5.28
CA THR A 10 8.43 -4.00 5.45
C THR A 10 8.65 -3.44 6.84
N THR A 11 7.81 -2.49 7.26
CA THR A 11 7.95 -1.83 8.56
C THR A 11 7.21 -2.55 9.69
N ARG A 12 6.34 -3.51 9.34
CA ARG A 12 5.39 -4.19 10.24
C ARG A 12 4.41 -3.23 10.91
N ALA A 13 4.31 -2.00 10.42
CA ALA A 13 3.39 -0.99 10.92
C ALA A 13 1.95 -1.39 10.56
N LEU A 14 1.05 -1.26 11.53
CA LEU A 14 -0.38 -1.54 11.34
C LEU A 14 -1.07 -0.24 10.92
N LEU A 15 -1.51 -0.18 9.68
CA LEU A 15 -2.02 1.04 9.03
C LEU A 15 -3.51 1.21 9.24
N VAL A 16 -4.28 0.12 9.07
CA VAL A 16 -5.74 0.12 9.17
C VAL A 16 -6.17 -1.11 9.96
N ARG A 17 -7.21 -0.99 10.81
CA ARG A 17 -7.73 -2.05 11.66
C ARG A 17 -9.25 -2.14 11.58
N ASP A 18 -9.78 -3.22 12.14
CA ASP A 18 -11.21 -3.41 12.41
C ASP A 18 -12.10 -3.28 11.16
N LEU A 19 -11.57 -3.67 10.00
CA LEU A 19 -12.30 -3.69 8.74
C LEU A 19 -13.30 -4.85 8.75
N ALA A 20 -14.53 -4.57 8.31
CA ALA A 20 -15.65 -5.50 8.46
C ALA A 20 -15.50 -6.78 7.63
N ASP A 21 -14.90 -6.67 6.45
CA ASP A 21 -14.70 -7.77 5.51
C ASP A 21 -13.51 -7.48 4.58
N TYR A 22 -13.25 -8.42 3.68
CA TYR A 22 -12.18 -8.29 2.69
C TYR A 22 -12.42 -7.15 1.69
N ALA A 23 -13.68 -6.87 1.32
CA ALA A 23 -13.99 -5.77 0.40
C ALA A 23 -13.71 -4.40 1.04
N ALA A 24 -13.96 -4.26 2.34
CA ALA A 24 -13.55 -3.10 3.11
C ALA A 24 -12.01 -2.95 3.16
N ALA A 25 -11.26 -4.06 3.15
CA ALA A 25 -9.81 -4.02 3.05
C ALA A 25 -9.31 -3.56 1.68
N GLU A 26 -9.93 -4.03 0.59
CA GLU A 26 -9.64 -3.52 -0.76
C GLU A 26 -9.95 -2.02 -0.87
N ALA A 27 -11.12 -1.57 -0.42
CA ALA A 27 -11.46 -0.14 -0.43
C ALA A 27 -10.51 0.72 0.43
N ALA A 28 -9.98 0.16 1.52
CA ALA A 28 -8.97 0.84 2.33
C ALA A 28 -7.60 0.90 1.64
N LEU A 29 -7.25 -0.10 0.82
CA LEU A 29 -6.04 -0.09 -0.01
C LEU A 29 -6.14 0.98 -1.10
N ASP A 30 -7.27 1.06 -1.81
CA ASP A 30 -7.51 2.08 -2.84
C ASP A 30 -7.37 3.49 -2.24
N ARG A 31 -7.98 3.70 -1.07
CA ARG A 31 -7.87 4.98 -0.36
C ARG A 31 -6.43 5.32 0.05
N LEU A 32 -5.66 4.33 0.52
CA LEU A 32 -4.25 4.53 0.87
C LEU A 32 -3.42 4.91 -0.37
N ASP A 33 -3.72 4.33 -1.53
CA ASP A 33 -3.06 4.66 -2.78
C ASP A 33 -3.34 6.13 -3.17
N ASP A 34 -4.62 6.54 -3.15
CA ASP A 34 -5.03 7.93 -3.43
C ASP A 34 -4.38 8.95 -2.47
N GLU A 35 -4.36 8.64 -1.16
CA GLU A 35 -3.77 9.51 -0.13
C GLU A 35 -2.25 9.65 -0.33
N LEU A 36 -1.56 8.55 -0.65
CA LEU A 36 -0.14 8.57 -0.92
C LEU A 36 0.17 9.32 -2.22
N GLU A 37 -0.59 9.14 -3.29
CA GLU A 37 -0.40 9.88 -4.55
C GLU A 37 -0.59 11.39 -4.31
N HIS A 38 -1.63 11.75 -3.56
CA HIS A 38 -1.89 13.14 -3.19
C HIS A 38 -0.74 13.75 -2.38
N ASP A 39 -0.26 13.05 -1.35
CA ASP A 39 0.83 13.52 -0.50
C ASP A 39 2.14 13.69 -1.29
N LEU A 40 2.43 12.78 -2.22
CA LEU A 40 3.60 12.90 -3.09
C LEU A 40 3.48 14.12 -4.01
N ALA A 41 2.32 14.31 -4.65
CA ALA A 41 2.06 15.46 -5.49
C ALA A 41 2.16 16.78 -4.71
N ALA A 42 1.64 16.82 -3.48
CA ALA A 42 1.63 18.01 -2.63
C ALA A 42 3.03 18.38 -2.10
N ASN A 43 3.86 17.38 -1.78
CA ASN A 43 5.21 17.63 -1.27
C ASN A 43 6.21 18.05 -2.37
N GLY A 44 5.82 18.02 -3.64
CA GLY A 44 6.68 18.41 -4.77
C GLY A 44 7.93 17.52 -4.91
N GLU A 45 8.01 16.46 -4.13
CA GLU A 45 8.92 15.36 -4.40
C GLU A 45 8.33 14.66 -5.62
N GLY A 46 8.98 14.84 -6.78
CA GLY A 46 8.96 13.83 -7.83
C GLY A 46 9.61 12.56 -7.28
N ALA A 47 8.99 11.98 -6.25
CA ALA A 47 9.58 10.95 -5.43
C ALA A 47 9.88 9.79 -6.35
N GLY A 48 11.15 9.40 -6.38
CA GLY A 48 11.56 8.18 -7.05
C GLY A 48 10.63 7.04 -6.63
N ARG A 49 10.28 6.20 -7.61
CA ARG A 49 9.32 5.08 -7.49
C ARG A 49 9.22 4.53 -6.06
N ILE A 50 8.10 4.77 -5.40
CA ILE A 50 7.79 4.20 -4.09
C ILE A 50 7.12 2.85 -4.31
N ARG A 51 7.69 1.81 -3.70
CA ARG A 51 7.10 0.47 -3.68
C ARG A 51 6.76 0.11 -2.25
N LEU A 52 5.47 0.05 -1.94
CA LEU A 52 4.97 -0.42 -0.66
C LEU A 52 4.37 -1.81 -0.82
N ARG A 53 4.61 -2.69 0.15
CA ARG A 53 3.98 -4.00 0.21
C ARG A 53 3.13 -4.05 1.48
N LEU A 54 1.85 -4.31 1.30
CA LEU A 54 0.84 -4.34 2.37
C LEU A 54 0.26 -5.75 2.46
N ASP A 55 0.31 -6.37 3.64
CA ASP A 55 -0.39 -7.62 3.91
C ASP A 55 -1.82 -7.31 4.36
N VAL A 56 -2.78 -8.02 3.77
CA VAL A 56 -4.16 -8.08 4.25
C VAL A 56 -4.23 -9.21 5.25
N GLU A 57 -4.48 -8.88 6.51
CA GLU A 57 -4.54 -9.82 7.60
C GLU A 57 -5.98 -9.99 8.07
N LYS A 58 -6.44 -11.23 8.22
CA LYS A 58 -7.71 -11.57 8.87
C LYS A 58 -7.46 -11.86 10.34
N VAL A 59 -8.23 -11.20 11.21
CA VAL A 59 -8.18 -11.37 12.66
C VAL A 59 -9.40 -12.16 13.10
N THR A 60 -9.18 -13.32 13.72
CA THR A 60 -10.24 -14.17 14.28
C THR A 60 -9.85 -14.58 15.69
N ASP A 61 -10.66 -14.23 16.68
CA ASP A 61 -10.45 -14.56 18.10
C ASP A 61 -9.03 -14.20 18.61
N GLY A 62 -8.51 -13.04 18.16
CA GLY A 62 -7.18 -12.54 18.49
C GLY A 62 -6.03 -13.18 17.71
N THR A 63 -6.30 -14.18 16.88
CA THR A 63 -5.32 -14.78 15.96
C THR A 63 -5.32 -14.02 14.64
N THR A 64 -4.13 -13.72 14.13
CA THR A 64 -3.94 -12.99 12.86
C THR A 64 -3.39 -13.94 11.80
N GLU A 65 -4.01 -13.96 10.63
CA GLU A 65 -3.59 -14.75 9.47
C GLU A 65 -3.45 -13.85 8.25
N ALA A 66 -2.34 -13.93 7.53
CA ALA A 66 -2.19 -13.23 6.26
C ALA A 66 -3.03 -13.94 5.19
N VAL A 67 -4.01 -13.22 4.63
CA VAL A 67 -4.97 -13.75 3.65
C VAL A 67 -4.76 -13.16 2.26
N GLY A 68 -3.95 -12.11 2.13
CA GLY A 68 -3.60 -11.48 0.87
C GLY A 68 -2.41 -10.54 1.02
N HIS A 69 -1.86 -10.08 -0.10
CA HIS A 69 -0.88 -9.01 -0.11
C HIS A 69 -1.08 -8.13 -1.34
N HIS A 70 -0.86 -6.83 -1.16
CA HIS A 70 -0.93 -5.82 -2.21
C HIS A 70 0.40 -5.10 -2.32
N VAL A 71 0.76 -4.75 -3.55
CA VAL A 71 1.96 -3.97 -3.83
C VAL A 71 1.50 -2.67 -4.47
N LEU A 72 1.67 -1.56 -3.75
CA LEU A 72 1.42 -0.22 -4.27
C LEU A 72 2.72 0.28 -4.91
N LEU A 73 2.60 0.79 -6.13
CA LEU A 73 3.71 1.34 -6.91
C LEU A 73 3.33 2.78 -7.28
N LEU A 74 3.91 3.76 -6.59
CA LEU A 74 3.65 5.18 -6.82
C LEU A 74 4.87 5.85 -7.48
N GLY A 75 4.61 6.70 -8.46
CA GLY A 75 5.62 7.52 -9.14
C GLY A 75 5.42 7.61 -10.65
N VAL A 76 6.08 8.59 -11.27
CA VAL A 76 6.10 8.77 -12.73
C VAL A 76 7.16 7.88 -13.38
N ASP A 77 6.85 7.31 -14.54
CA ASP A 77 7.83 6.67 -15.43
C ASP A 77 8.75 7.74 -16.03
N ASP A 78 9.76 8.18 -15.28
CA ASP A 78 10.84 8.99 -15.83
C ASP A 78 11.89 8.06 -16.47
N TYR A 79 11.48 7.27 -17.47
CA TYR A 79 12.43 6.56 -18.33
C TYR A 79 12.87 7.49 -19.47
N THR A 80 13.55 8.58 -19.13
CA THR A 80 14.62 9.05 -20.01
C THR A 80 15.86 8.25 -19.66
N ASP A 81 16.01 7.10 -20.29
CA ASP A 81 17.33 6.52 -20.50
C ASP A 81 18.03 7.42 -21.53
N PRO A 82 19.05 8.22 -21.17
CA PRO A 82 19.90 8.79 -22.18
C PRO A 82 20.71 7.62 -22.73
N LEU A 83 20.18 6.99 -23.79
CA LEU A 83 20.96 6.13 -24.67
C LEU A 83 22.31 6.83 -24.89
N PRO A 84 23.45 6.14 -24.71
CA PRO A 84 24.74 6.76 -24.91
C PRO A 84 24.76 7.30 -26.33
N ALA A 85 24.97 8.62 -26.45
CA ALA A 85 25.19 9.25 -27.74
C ALA A 85 26.35 8.51 -28.42
N LEU A 86 26.05 7.86 -29.53
CA LEU A 86 27.02 7.21 -30.41
C LEU A 86 27.99 8.23 -31.00
#